data_AF-A0A7I9VSQ0-F1
#
_entry.id   AF-A0A7I9VSQ0-F1
#
_cell.length_a   1.000
_cell.length_b   1.000
_cell.length_c   1.000
_cell.angle_alpha   90.00
_cell.angle_beta   90.00
_cell.angle_gamma   90.00
#
_symmetry.space_group_name_H-M   'P 1'
#
loop_
_entity.id
_entity.type
_entity.pdbx_description
1 polymer ?
#
loop_
_entity_poly.entity_id
_entity_poly.type
_entity_poly.pdbx_seq_one_letter_code
_entity_poly.pdbx_strand_id
1 'polypeptide(L)'
;MPRRLALALALLVAAAPASARYRHRRRAPPASVLLDGAPAHVRWTDGDTFRFLDGPYAGRAARLDGYNALETFGPVHRWGGWSGEELLALAKAAGPAAAARTWRCATGGAEDRYHRLLVACPDAAAELVGSGLAMVYAVDRPAEPRLLALQREAQRRGLGMWAKGVPPAIPTSLHSIEENGGGPTYDRVVDTRSGAARPQAHRRAYRTCEEVCTGAGAGRACMVYVPFERRYRHRPACLAPRGR
;
A
#
# COMPACT_ATOMS: atom_id res chain seq x y z
N MET A 1 -10.60 66.21 29.07
CA MET A 1 -10.79 66.51 27.64
C MET A 1 -9.43 66.61 26.95
N PRO A 2 -9.30 66.19 25.68
CA PRO A 2 -8.32 65.20 25.24
C PRO A 2 -7.08 65.78 24.54
N ARG A 3 -5.97 65.02 24.55
CA ARG A 3 -4.79 65.05 23.65
C ARG A 3 -3.86 63.97 24.22
N ARG A 4 -3.48 62.90 23.53
CA ARG A 4 -2.75 62.86 22.26
C ARG A 4 -2.95 61.49 21.60
N LEU A 5 -3.38 61.50 20.33
CA LEU A 5 -3.10 60.46 19.35
C LEU A 5 -1.61 60.56 18.96
N ALA A 6 -0.89 59.44 18.89
CA ALA A 6 0.09 59.18 17.83
C ALA A 6 0.58 57.72 17.85
N LEU A 7 0.43 57.09 16.67
CA LEU A 7 1.23 56.02 16.07
C LEU A 7 1.45 54.69 16.84
N ALA A 8 0.79 53.65 16.34
CA ALA A 8 1.48 52.40 15.98
C ALA A 8 0.61 51.60 14.97
N LEU A 9 1.00 51.60 13.70
CA LEU A 9 0.53 50.57 12.75
C LEU A 9 1.73 50.14 11.89
N ALA A 10 2.56 49.27 12.45
CA ALA A 10 3.57 48.55 11.69
C ALA A 10 2.87 47.38 10.96
N LEU A 11 2.65 47.56 9.65
CA LEU A 11 2.28 46.51 8.72
C LEU A 11 3.46 45.54 8.56
N LEU A 12 3.49 44.49 9.39
CA LEU A 12 4.32 43.31 9.16
C LEU A 12 3.51 42.31 8.33
N VAL A 13 3.50 42.51 7.02
CA VAL A 13 3.16 41.44 6.06
C VAL A 13 4.32 40.44 6.11
N ALA A 14 4.23 39.47 7.01
CA ALA A 14 5.08 38.31 6.99
C ALA A 14 4.72 37.48 5.76
N ALA A 15 5.41 37.73 4.65
CA ALA A 15 5.46 36.81 3.52
C ALA A 15 6.14 35.52 4.02
N ALA A 16 5.34 34.56 4.47
CA ALA A 16 5.82 33.22 4.74
C ALA A 16 6.34 32.65 3.40
N PRO A 17 7.60 32.21 3.32
CA PRO A 17 8.08 31.61 2.10
C PRO A 17 7.30 30.31 1.89
N ALA A 18 6.59 30.23 0.77
CA ALA A 18 6.03 29.00 0.22
C ALA A 18 7.18 28.08 -0.24
N SER A 19 8.00 27.66 0.71
CA SER A 19 8.98 26.61 0.57
C SER A 19 8.32 25.32 1.02
N ALA A 20 7.44 24.77 0.18
CA ALA A 20 7.06 23.37 0.26
C ALA A 20 8.28 22.51 -0.11
N ARG A 21 9.34 22.57 0.71
CA ARG A 21 10.40 21.58 0.71
C ARG A 21 9.73 20.27 1.08
N TYR A 22 9.59 19.41 0.08
CA TYR A 22 9.19 18.01 0.22
C TYR A 22 10.03 17.40 1.34
N ARG A 23 9.50 17.36 2.56
CA ARG A 23 10.17 16.72 3.70
C ARG A 23 10.51 15.32 3.25
N HIS A 24 11.80 14.99 3.19
CA HIS A 24 12.27 13.63 3.02
C HIS A 24 11.43 12.76 3.96
N ARG A 25 10.62 11.86 3.40
CA ARG A 25 9.86 10.86 4.17
C ARG A 25 10.86 10.25 5.14
N ARG A 26 10.63 10.40 6.46
CA ARG A 26 11.42 9.70 7.47
C ARG A 26 11.38 8.22 7.08
N ARG A 27 12.54 7.68 6.69
CA ARG A 27 12.67 6.26 6.37
C ARG A 27 12.30 5.49 7.62
N ALA A 28 11.59 4.37 7.47
CA ALA A 28 11.35 3.47 8.58
C ALA A 28 12.70 3.11 9.24
N PRO A 29 12.75 3.00 10.58
CA PRO A 29 13.95 2.54 11.26
C PRO A 29 14.33 1.15 10.76
N PRO A 30 15.62 0.79 10.80
CA PRO A 30 16.05 -0.60 10.60
C PRO A 30 15.27 -1.54 11.53
N ALA A 31 14.94 -2.72 11.01
CA ALA A 31 14.34 -3.83 11.74
C ALA A 31 15.11 -5.12 11.40
N SER A 32 14.75 -6.23 12.07
CA SER A 32 15.40 -7.52 11.83
C SER A 32 14.37 -8.61 11.55
N VAL A 33 14.71 -9.54 10.67
CA VAL A 33 14.00 -10.82 10.46
C VAL A 33 14.98 -11.97 10.69
N LEU A 34 14.46 -13.17 10.96
CA LEU A 34 15.23 -14.41 10.94
C LEU A 34 14.95 -15.09 9.59
N LEU A 35 15.81 -14.87 8.60
CA LEU A 35 15.70 -15.46 7.27
C LEU A 35 16.46 -16.80 7.22
N ASP A 36 15.75 -17.90 6.97
CA ASP A 36 16.32 -19.26 6.92
C ASP A 36 17.14 -19.61 8.19
N GLY A 37 16.68 -19.09 9.34
CA GLY A 37 17.33 -19.28 10.64
C GLY A 37 18.43 -18.27 10.98
N ALA A 38 18.88 -17.45 10.02
CA ALA A 38 19.91 -16.43 10.24
C ALA A 38 19.31 -15.02 10.42
N PRO A 39 19.83 -14.19 11.34
CA PRO A 39 19.43 -12.78 11.43
C PRO A 39 19.76 -12.03 10.14
N ALA A 40 18.81 -11.23 9.64
CA ALA A 40 19.00 -10.32 8.52
C ALA A 40 18.44 -8.93 8.86
N HIS A 41 19.22 -7.87 8.62
CA HIS A 41 18.76 -6.50 8.84
C HIS A 41 18.00 -6.00 7.61
N VAL A 42 16.83 -5.44 7.86
CA VAL A 42 15.91 -5.01 6.83
C VAL A 42 15.36 -3.62 7.11
N ARG A 43 14.82 -2.99 6.07
CA ARG A 43 14.00 -1.80 6.18
C ARG A 43 12.69 -2.04 5.46
N TRP A 44 11.61 -2.05 6.23
CA TRP A 44 10.25 -2.10 5.69
C TRP A 44 9.95 -0.86 4.85
N THR A 45 9.48 -1.07 3.61
CA THR A 45 9.07 0.01 2.71
C THR A 45 7.55 0.24 2.78
N ASP A 46 6.80 -0.81 3.06
CA ASP A 46 5.37 -0.85 3.30
C ASP A 46 5.04 -2.12 4.13
N GLY A 47 3.77 -2.55 4.14
CA GLY A 47 3.33 -3.69 4.94
C GLY A 47 3.70 -5.07 4.41
N ASP A 48 4.12 -5.20 3.16
CA ASP A 48 4.42 -6.50 2.53
C ASP A 48 5.74 -6.52 1.76
N THR A 49 6.52 -5.44 1.86
CA THR A 49 7.79 -5.28 1.18
C THR A 49 8.83 -4.70 2.14
N PHE A 50 10.03 -5.28 2.13
CA PHE A 50 11.19 -4.71 2.80
C PHE A 50 12.42 -4.74 1.88
N ARG A 51 13.47 -4.02 2.27
CA ARG A 51 14.79 -4.06 1.62
C ARG A 51 15.84 -4.56 2.59
N PHE A 52 16.69 -5.48 2.16
CA PHE A 52 17.84 -5.94 2.92
C PHE A 52 18.88 -4.82 3.03
N LEU A 53 19.41 -4.61 4.24
CA LEU A 53 20.41 -3.58 4.51
C LEU A 53 21.84 -4.12 4.39
N ASP A 54 22.02 -5.41 4.64
CA ASP A 54 23.30 -6.11 4.63
C ASP A 54 23.13 -7.59 4.23
N GLY A 55 24.23 -8.36 4.32
CA GLY A 55 24.25 -9.79 4.02
C GLY A 55 24.22 -10.12 2.52
N PRO A 56 23.97 -11.39 2.15
CA PRO A 56 24.02 -11.87 0.76
C PRO A 56 22.96 -11.24 -0.15
N TYR A 57 21.92 -10.65 0.43
CA TYR A 57 20.84 -9.99 -0.29
C TYR A 57 20.90 -8.46 -0.18
N ALA A 58 21.99 -7.88 0.33
CA ALA A 58 22.13 -6.45 0.58
C ALA A 58 21.65 -5.61 -0.61
N GLY A 59 20.79 -4.62 -0.33
CA GLY A 59 20.23 -3.73 -1.34
C GLY A 59 19.08 -4.34 -2.15
N ARG A 60 18.82 -5.64 -2.11
CA ARG A 60 17.66 -6.25 -2.80
C ARG A 60 16.37 -5.99 -2.02
N ALA A 61 15.26 -5.86 -2.75
CA ALA A 61 13.93 -5.81 -2.16
C ALA A 61 13.36 -7.23 -2.05
N ALA A 62 12.60 -7.48 -0.99
CA ALA A 62 11.83 -8.70 -0.79
C ALA A 62 10.34 -8.35 -0.84
N ARG A 63 9.56 -9.20 -1.51
CA ARG A 63 8.10 -9.19 -1.47
C ARG A 63 7.62 -10.36 -0.63
N LEU A 64 6.73 -10.09 0.31
CA LEU A 64 6.17 -11.11 1.17
C LEU A 64 5.06 -11.89 0.45
N ASP A 65 5.17 -13.21 0.56
CA ASP A 65 4.25 -14.16 -0.04
C ASP A 65 3.00 -14.37 0.82
N GLY A 66 1.87 -14.66 0.17
CA GLY A 66 0.61 -15.03 0.80
C GLY A 66 -0.31 -13.88 1.23
N TYR A 67 0.17 -12.63 1.25
CA TYR A 67 -0.65 -11.47 1.60
C TYR A 67 -0.24 -10.20 0.83
N ASN A 68 -1.13 -9.21 0.84
CA ASN A 68 -0.92 -7.91 0.21
C ASN A 68 -1.46 -6.79 1.11
N ALA A 69 -0.60 -5.83 1.45
CA ALA A 69 -0.98 -4.58 2.07
C ALA A 69 -1.50 -3.59 1.01
N LEU A 70 -2.26 -2.58 1.44
CA LEU A 70 -2.72 -1.55 0.52
C LEU A 70 -1.56 -0.69 0.01
N GLU A 71 -1.75 -0.13 -1.19
CA GLU A 71 -0.74 0.67 -1.87
C GLU A 71 -0.44 1.98 -1.12
N THR A 72 0.85 2.32 -0.97
CA THR A 72 1.29 3.48 -0.18
C THR A 72 1.69 4.70 -1.03
N PHE A 73 1.57 4.61 -2.35
CA PHE A 73 1.97 5.68 -3.28
C PHE A 73 0.94 6.81 -3.40
N GLY A 74 -0.25 6.69 -2.81
CA GLY A 74 -1.25 7.75 -2.70
C GLY A 74 -2.62 7.23 -2.25
N PRO A 75 -3.63 8.11 -2.11
CA PRO A 75 -4.99 7.75 -1.71
C PRO A 75 -5.75 7.10 -2.86
N VAL A 76 -5.24 5.96 -3.34
CA VAL A 76 -5.71 5.34 -4.59
C VAL A 76 -6.84 4.36 -4.38
N HIS A 77 -6.98 3.80 -3.19
CA HIS A 77 -8.00 2.79 -2.87
C HIS A 77 -9.29 3.45 -2.36
N ARG A 78 -10.46 2.93 -2.78
CA ARG A 78 -11.78 3.34 -2.23
C ARG A 78 -12.77 2.18 -2.25
N TRP A 79 -13.54 2.01 -1.17
CA TRP A 79 -14.73 1.14 -1.13
C TRP A 79 -15.57 1.45 0.09
N GLY A 80 -16.83 1.02 0.06
CA GLY A 80 -17.76 1.22 1.17
C GLY A 80 -17.79 2.68 1.63
N GLY A 81 -17.66 2.91 2.94
CA GLY A 81 -17.61 4.23 3.54
C GLY A 81 -16.21 4.85 3.67
N TRP A 82 -15.17 4.23 3.10
CA TRP A 82 -13.80 4.73 3.22
C TRP A 82 -13.48 5.85 2.23
N SER A 83 -12.81 6.90 2.72
CA SER A 83 -12.07 7.80 1.84
C SER A 83 -10.73 7.18 1.42
N GLY A 84 -10.12 7.74 0.37
CA GLY A 84 -8.80 7.27 -0.08
C GLY A 84 -7.69 7.62 0.92
N GLU A 85 -7.82 8.75 1.61
CA GLU A 85 -6.90 9.22 2.64
C GLU A 85 -6.91 8.30 3.87
N GLU A 86 -8.09 7.82 4.27
CA GLU A 86 -8.22 6.88 5.38
C GLU A 86 -7.60 5.52 5.04
N LEU A 87 -7.87 4.99 3.84
CA LEU A 87 -7.23 3.74 3.39
C LEU A 87 -5.73 3.90 3.20
N LEU A 88 -5.25 5.06 2.77
CA LEU A 88 -3.82 5.38 2.74
C LEU A 88 -3.21 5.44 4.14
N ALA A 89 -3.95 5.89 5.15
CA ALA A 89 -3.47 5.88 6.54
C ALA A 89 -3.26 4.45 7.03
N LEU A 90 -4.21 3.55 6.75
CA LEU A 90 -4.07 2.11 7.04
C LEU A 90 -2.91 1.48 6.27
N ALA A 91 -2.79 1.77 4.97
CA ALA A 91 -1.66 1.32 4.14
C ALA A 91 -0.30 1.71 4.75
N LYS A 92 -0.19 2.94 5.26
CA LYS A 92 1.02 3.45 5.90
C LYS A 92 1.25 2.89 7.30
N ALA A 93 0.22 2.43 8.00
CA ALA A 93 0.34 1.81 9.31
C ALA A 93 0.87 0.37 9.23
N ALA A 94 0.66 -0.32 8.10
CA ALA A 94 1.09 -1.71 7.91
C ALA A 94 2.62 -1.89 8.01
N GLY A 95 3.42 -0.98 7.43
CA GLY A 95 4.89 -1.05 7.50
C GLY A 95 5.45 -0.93 8.93
N PRO A 96 5.07 0.08 9.73
CA PRO A 96 5.42 0.16 11.14
C PRO A 96 4.96 -1.05 11.96
N ALA A 97 3.75 -1.57 11.71
CA ALA A 97 3.27 -2.78 12.38
C ALA A 97 4.14 -3.99 12.06
N ALA A 98 4.53 -4.17 10.79
CA ALA A 98 5.45 -5.21 10.36
C ALA A 98 6.86 -5.02 10.96
N ALA A 99 7.32 -3.78 11.11
CA ALA A 99 8.64 -3.45 11.67
C ALA A 99 8.72 -3.59 13.20
N ALA A 100 7.59 -3.66 13.90
CA ALA A 100 7.54 -3.64 15.37
C ALA A 100 8.07 -4.94 16.03
N ARG A 101 8.28 -6.00 15.25
CA ARG A 101 8.70 -7.32 15.73
C ARG A 101 9.71 -7.95 14.77
N THR A 102 10.43 -8.94 15.28
CA THR A 102 11.25 -9.84 14.47
C THR A 102 10.45 -11.07 14.10
N TRP A 103 10.43 -11.37 12.80
CA TRP A 103 9.66 -12.47 12.24
C TRP A 103 10.57 -13.58 11.75
N ARG A 104 10.12 -14.82 11.89
CA ARG A 104 10.73 -15.96 11.21
C ARG A 104 10.26 -15.98 9.76
N CYS A 105 11.22 -16.02 8.86
CA CYS A 105 11.00 -15.96 7.44
C CYS A 105 11.82 -17.03 6.73
N ALA A 106 11.36 -17.45 5.56
CA ALA A 106 12.07 -18.38 4.70
C ALA A 106 12.04 -17.89 3.25
N THR A 107 13.05 -18.26 2.45
CA THR A 107 13.03 -18.01 1.01
C THR A 107 13.59 -19.20 0.23
N GLY A 108 13.00 -19.46 -0.94
CA GLY A 108 13.52 -20.42 -1.91
C GLY A 108 14.44 -19.78 -2.96
N GLY A 109 14.75 -18.49 -2.84
CA GLY A 109 15.54 -17.75 -3.83
C GLY A 109 14.74 -17.24 -5.04
N ALA A 110 13.47 -17.60 -5.16
CA ALA A 110 12.61 -17.18 -6.27
C ALA A 110 12.41 -15.66 -6.30
N GLU A 111 12.20 -15.11 -7.50
CA GLU A 111 11.93 -13.69 -7.72
C GLU A 111 10.57 -13.46 -8.37
N ASP A 112 9.99 -12.29 -8.12
CA ASP A 112 8.85 -11.81 -8.90
C ASP A 112 9.29 -11.09 -10.20
N ARG A 113 8.30 -10.68 -11.01
CA ARG A 113 8.51 -9.93 -12.26
C ARG A 113 9.25 -8.59 -12.09
N TYR A 114 9.41 -8.10 -10.86
CA TYR A 114 10.10 -6.86 -10.51
C TYR A 114 11.46 -7.13 -9.86
N HIS A 115 11.98 -8.36 -9.95
CA HIS A 115 13.24 -8.79 -9.34
C HIS A 115 13.28 -8.66 -7.82
N ARG A 116 12.10 -8.72 -7.18
CA ARG A 116 12.01 -8.79 -5.71
C ARG A 116 12.09 -10.25 -5.29
N LEU A 117 12.91 -10.52 -4.28
CA LEU A 117 13.00 -11.84 -3.66
C LEU A 117 11.67 -12.21 -3.01
N LEU A 118 11.15 -13.40 -3.29
CA LEU A 118 9.95 -13.91 -2.61
C LEU A 118 10.33 -14.49 -1.25
N VAL A 119 9.72 -13.96 -0.20
CA VAL A 119 9.99 -14.35 1.18
C VAL A 119 8.67 -14.70 1.88
N ALA A 120 8.61 -15.86 2.52
CA ALA A 120 7.48 -16.27 3.34
C ALA A 120 7.75 -15.93 4.80
N CYS A 121 6.92 -15.08 5.41
CA CYS A 121 6.97 -14.75 6.84
C CYS A 121 5.59 -15.04 7.47
N PRO A 122 5.27 -16.30 7.80
CA PRO A 122 3.90 -16.72 8.11
C PRO A 122 3.29 -15.99 9.31
N ASP A 123 4.06 -15.71 10.36
CA ASP A 123 3.55 -15.01 11.55
C ASP A 123 3.34 -13.50 11.29
N ALA A 124 4.16 -12.89 10.44
CA ALA A 124 3.95 -11.51 10.00
C ALA A 124 2.67 -11.40 9.15
N ALA A 125 2.47 -12.36 8.25
CA ALA A 125 1.25 -12.47 7.45
C ALA A 125 0.01 -12.63 8.34
N ALA A 126 0.07 -13.53 9.32
CA ALA A 126 -1.02 -13.76 10.26
C ALA A 126 -1.38 -12.49 11.07
N GLU A 127 -0.38 -11.77 11.57
CA GLU A 127 -0.59 -10.51 12.32
C GLU A 127 -1.26 -9.43 11.44
N LEU A 128 -0.71 -9.17 10.25
CA LEU A 128 -1.21 -8.09 9.40
C LEU A 128 -2.57 -8.41 8.79
N VAL A 129 -2.81 -9.66 8.40
CA VAL A 129 -4.12 -10.10 7.91
C VAL A 129 -5.15 -10.10 9.06
N GLY A 130 -4.80 -10.62 10.23
CA GLY A 130 -5.69 -10.69 11.39
C GLY A 130 -6.06 -9.31 11.97
N SER A 131 -5.19 -8.32 11.81
CA SER A 131 -5.47 -6.93 12.21
C SER A 131 -6.19 -6.10 11.12
N GLY A 132 -6.41 -6.66 9.94
CA GLY A 132 -7.02 -5.95 8.81
C GLY A 132 -6.12 -4.89 8.17
N LEU A 133 -4.79 -4.98 8.36
CA LEU A 133 -3.79 -4.13 7.70
C LEU A 133 -3.34 -4.70 6.35
N ALA A 134 -3.69 -5.96 6.07
CA ALA A 134 -3.47 -6.63 4.80
C ALA A 134 -4.65 -7.55 4.44
N MET A 135 -4.67 -8.00 3.19
CA MET A 135 -5.54 -9.08 2.72
C MET A 135 -4.72 -10.29 2.29
N VAL A 136 -5.33 -11.47 2.38
CA VAL A 136 -4.82 -12.69 1.78
C VAL A 136 -4.66 -12.50 0.28
N TYR A 137 -3.53 -12.94 -0.24
CA TYR A 137 -3.13 -12.72 -1.62
C TYR A 137 -2.42 -13.95 -2.15
N ALA A 138 -3.17 -14.81 -2.83
CA ALA A 138 -2.67 -16.04 -3.41
C ALA A 138 -2.65 -15.94 -4.94
N VAL A 139 -1.45 -15.94 -5.51
CA VAL A 139 -1.21 -15.89 -6.96
C VAL A 139 -0.98 -17.31 -7.45
N ASP A 140 -1.82 -17.76 -8.39
CA ASP A 140 -1.71 -19.06 -9.10
C ASP A 140 -1.64 -20.29 -8.18
N ARG A 141 -2.13 -20.15 -6.95
CA ARG A 141 -2.23 -21.22 -5.95
C ARG A 141 -3.41 -20.98 -5.00
N PRO A 142 -3.88 -22.00 -4.28
CA PRO A 142 -4.84 -21.83 -3.20
C PRO A 142 -4.29 -20.92 -2.10
N ALA A 143 -5.15 -20.12 -1.48
CA ALA A 143 -4.80 -19.34 -0.32
C ALA A 143 -4.57 -20.22 0.91
N GLU A 144 -3.67 -19.79 1.80
CA GLU A 144 -3.41 -20.52 3.05
C GLU A 144 -4.67 -20.51 3.95
N PRO A 145 -5.16 -21.69 4.38
CA PRO A 145 -6.39 -21.76 5.18
C PRO A 145 -6.36 -20.94 6.47
N ARG A 146 -5.20 -20.88 7.17
CA ARG A 146 -5.03 -20.09 8.40
C ARG A 146 -5.23 -18.60 8.14
N LEU A 147 -4.60 -18.06 7.09
CA LEU A 147 -4.75 -16.64 6.75
C LEU A 147 -6.18 -16.32 6.31
N LEU A 148 -6.85 -17.22 5.59
CA LEU A 148 -8.27 -17.04 5.25
C LEU A 148 -9.16 -16.99 6.49
N ALA A 149 -8.93 -17.86 7.47
CA ALA A 149 -9.67 -17.84 8.73
C ALA A 149 -9.47 -16.50 9.47
N LEU A 150 -8.23 -16.02 9.55
CA LEU A 150 -7.89 -14.73 10.15
C LEU A 150 -8.52 -13.54 9.40
N GLN A 151 -8.48 -13.54 8.08
CA GLN A 151 -9.13 -12.51 7.27
C GLN A 151 -10.64 -12.48 7.51
N ARG A 152 -11.29 -13.65 7.52
CA ARG A 152 -12.75 -13.73 7.75
C ARG A 152 -13.12 -13.22 9.14
N GLU A 153 -12.29 -13.49 10.15
CA GLU A 153 -12.48 -12.94 11.49
C GLU A 153 -12.30 -11.42 11.51
N ALA A 154 -11.24 -10.90 10.88
CA ALA A 154 -11.02 -9.46 10.74
C ALA A 154 -12.16 -8.76 9.99
N GLN A 155 -12.71 -9.40 8.95
CA GLN A 155 -13.89 -8.93 8.22
C GLN A 155 -15.15 -8.90 9.10
N ARG A 156 -15.44 -9.98 9.83
CA ARG A 156 -16.59 -10.05 10.75
C ARG A 156 -16.54 -8.98 11.83
N ARG A 157 -15.34 -8.74 12.38
CA ARG A 157 -15.10 -7.75 13.43
C ARG A 157 -14.94 -6.32 12.91
N GLY A 158 -14.95 -6.12 11.59
CA GLY A 158 -14.73 -4.80 10.99
C GLY A 158 -13.38 -4.19 11.36
N LEU A 159 -12.30 -4.98 11.34
CA LEU A 159 -10.97 -4.51 11.70
C LEU A 159 -10.25 -3.85 10.50
N GLY A 160 -9.44 -2.84 10.80
CA GLY A 160 -8.58 -2.19 9.82
C GLY A 160 -9.34 -1.78 8.57
N MET A 161 -8.88 -2.23 7.40
CA MET A 161 -9.46 -1.86 6.11
C MET A 161 -10.88 -2.41 5.87
N TRP A 162 -11.36 -3.33 6.72
CA TRP A 162 -12.70 -3.92 6.65
C TRP A 162 -13.77 -3.11 7.39
N ALA A 163 -13.38 -2.14 8.23
CA ALA A 163 -14.30 -1.47 9.17
C ALA A 163 -15.48 -0.74 8.50
N LYS A 164 -15.32 -0.28 7.25
CA LYS A 164 -16.34 0.45 6.51
C LYS A 164 -16.83 -0.28 5.26
N GLY A 165 -16.64 -1.59 5.20
CA GLY A 165 -17.16 -2.44 4.11
C GLY A 165 -16.19 -3.54 3.71
N VAL A 166 -16.77 -4.67 3.26
CA VAL A 166 -16.04 -5.86 2.80
C VAL A 166 -16.46 -6.14 1.36
N PRO A 167 -15.88 -5.45 0.37
CA PRO A 167 -16.20 -5.71 -1.03
C PRO A 167 -15.75 -7.14 -1.40
N PRO A 168 -16.51 -7.88 -2.24
CA PRO A 168 -16.17 -9.25 -2.62
C PRO A 168 -14.91 -9.34 -3.49
N ALA A 169 -14.52 -8.23 -4.12
CA ALA A 169 -13.36 -8.13 -4.99
C ALA A 169 -12.66 -6.78 -4.78
N ILE A 170 -11.33 -6.77 -4.71
CA ILE A 170 -10.53 -5.53 -4.58
C ILE A 170 -9.48 -5.48 -5.70
N PRO A 171 -9.41 -4.42 -6.52
CA PRO A 171 -8.29 -4.21 -7.42
C PRO A 171 -7.02 -3.89 -6.63
N THR A 172 -5.97 -4.68 -6.85
CA THR A 172 -4.67 -4.53 -6.15
C THR A 172 -3.56 -4.04 -7.07
N SER A 173 -3.68 -4.24 -8.38
CA SER A 173 -2.78 -3.63 -9.36
C SER A 173 -3.56 -3.31 -10.63
N LEU A 174 -3.24 -2.17 -11.23
CA LEU A 174 -3.83 -1.73 -12.49
C LEU A 174 -2.75 -1.58 -13.56
N HIS A 175 -3.05 -2.04 -14.79
CA HIS A 175 -2.13 -1.98 -15.92
C HIS A 175 -2.83 -1.54 -17.21
N SER A 176 -2.54 -0.33 -17.69
CA SER A 176 -3.05 0.19 -18.97
C SER A 176 -2.35 -0.47 -20.16
N ILE A 177 -3.01 -0.60 -21.32
CA ILE A 177 -2.38 -1.11 -22.55
C ILE A 177 -1.17 -0.27 -23.00
N GLU A 178 -1.16 1.02 -22.65
CA GLU A 178 -0.07 1.94 -22.99
C GLU A 178 1.23 1.57 -22.26
N GLU A 179 1.16 0.87 -21.12
CA GLU A 179 2.35 0.38 -20.40
C GLU A 179 3.06 -0.76 -21.14
N ASN A 180 2.38 -1.42 -22.09
CA ASN A 180 2.87 -2.63 -22.75
C ASN A 180 2.87 -2.50 -24.28
N GLY A 181 3.05 -1.28 -24.80
CA GLY A 181 3.14 -1.02 -26.25
C GLY A 181 1.87 -1.40 -27.03
N GLY A 182 0.70 -1.41 -26.39
CA GLY A 182 -0.59 -1.77 -27.01
C GLY A 182 -0.92 -3.27 -27.00
N GLY A 183 -0.06 -4.11 -26.41
CA GLY A 183 -0.31 -5.54 -26.23
C GLY A 183 -1.38 -5.86 -25.18
N PRO A 184 -1.79 -7.14 -25.05
CA PRO A 184 -2.66 -7.59 -23.97
C PRO A 184 -2.09 -7.19 -22.60
N THR A 185 -2.97 -6.78 -21.70
CA THR A 185 -2.65 -6.41 -20.32
C THR A 185 -3.70 -6.98 -19.37
N TYR A 186 -3.48 -6.87 -18.06
CA TYR A 186 -4.43 -7.31 -17.05
C TYR A 186 -4.39 -6.43 -15.81
N ASP A 187 -5.53 -6.25 -15.18
CA ASP A 187 -5.57 -5.80 -13.79
C ASP A 187 -5.50 -7.01 -12.86
N ARG A 188 -4.95 -6.86 -11.66
CA ARG A 188 -5.01 -7.93 -10.66
C ARG A 188 -6.05 -7.60 -9.61
N VAL A 189 -6.99 -8.52 -9.44
CA VAL A 189 -8.12 -8.39 -8.54
C VAL A 189 -8.12 -9.54 -7.54
N VAL A 190 -8.18 -9.21 -6.26
CA VAL A 190 -8.30 -10.18 -5.17
C VAL A 190 -9.76 -10.45 -4.88
N ASP A 191 -10.17 -11.72 -4.92
CA ASP A 191 -11.44 -12.16 -4.34
C ASP A 191 -11.28 -12.25 -2.81
N THR A 192 -12.00 -11.44 -2.05
CA THR A 192 -11.81 -11.31 -0.60
C THR A 192 -12.42 -12.45 0.22
N ARG A 193 -13.14 -13.38 -0.43
CA ARG A 193 -13.75 -14.56 0.22
C ARG A 193 -12.81 -15.77 0.17
N SER A 194 -12.02 -15.84 -0.91
CA SER A 194 -11.10 -16.93 -1.22
C SER A 194 -9.62 -16.55 -1.16
N GLY A 195 -9.28 -15.25 -1.12
CA GLY A 195 -7.90 -14.76 -1.15
C GLY A 195 -7.21 -14.91 -2.50
N ALA A 196 -7.90 -15.40 -3.53
CA ALA A 196 -7.33 -15.60 -4.85
C ALA A 196 -7.09 -14.27 -5.56
N ALA A 197 -5.83 -13.99 -5.94
CA ALA A 197 -5.43 -12.81 -6.67
C ALA A 197 -5.35 -13.13 -8.18
N ARG A 198 -6.43 -12.86 -8.92
CA ARG A 198 -6.56 -13.29 -10.32
C ARG A 198 -6.25 -12.16 -11.30
N PRO A 199 -5.55 -12.45 -12.41
CA PRO A 199 -5.47 -11.51 -13.52
C PRO A 199 -6.84 -11.38 -14.18
N GLN A 200 -7.25 -10.15 -14.48
CA GLN A 200 -8.41 -9.81 -15.29
C GLN A 200 -7.90 -9.16 -16.57
N ALA A 201 -7.80 -9.95 -17.64
CA ALA A 201 -7.30 -9.47 -18.91
C ALA A 201 -8.23 -8.41 -19.52
N HIS A 202 -7.64 -7.36 -20.10
CA HIS A 202 -8.38 -6.33 -20.84
C HIS A 202 -7.51 -5.67 -21.92
N ARG A 203 -8.16 -4.82 -22.73
CA ARG A 203 -7.51 -3.96 -23.74
C ARG A 203 -7.76 -2.47 -23.50
N ARG A 204 -8.20 -2.10 -22.29
CA ARG A 204 -8.48 -0.71 -21.93
C ARG A 204 -7.20 0.11 -21.75
N ALA A 205 -7.18 1.31 -22.33
CA ALA A 205 -6.25 2.37 -21.97
C ALA A 205 -6.85 3.16 -20.82
N TYR A 206 -6.13 3.28 -19.71
CA TYR A 206 -6.54 4.08 -18.56
C TYR A 206 -5.89 5.45 -18.60
N ARG A 207 -6.69 6.50 -18.37
CA ARG A 207 -6.14 7.84 -18.20
C ARG A 207 -5.45 7.93 -16.84
N THR A 208 -4.33 8.65 -16.75
CA THR A 208 -3.73 8.95 -15.44
C THR A 208 -4.78 9.59 -14.52
N CYS A 209 -4.88 9.11 -13.29
CA CYS A 209 -5.90 9.48 -12.30
C CYS A 209 -7.32 8.97 -12.58
N GLU A 210 -7.51 8.06 -13.53
CA GLU A 210 -8.78 7.36 -13.72
C GLU A 210 -9.06 6.41 -12.57
N GLU A 211 -10.31 6.37 -12.11
CA GLU A 211 -10.75 5.42 -11.09
C GLU A 211 -11.29 4.15 -11.78
N VAL A 212 -10.63 3.01 -11.53
CA VAL A 212 -10.99 1.70 -12.09
C VAL A 212 -11.59 0.86 -10.98
N CYS A 213 -12.78 0.33 -11.20
CA CYS A 213 -13.56 -0.34 -10.17
C CYS A 213 -14.00 -1.75 -10.54
N THR A 214 -14.17 -2.57 -9.51
CA THR A 214 -14.81 -3.87 -9.56
C THR A 214 -16.08 -3.86 -8.71
N GLY A 215 -17.04 -4.71 -9.06
CA GLY A 215 -18.33 -4.79 -8.35
C GLY A 215 -19.26 -3.59 -8.57
N ALA A 216 -20.37 -3.56 -7.83
CA ALA A 216 -21.39 -2.53 -7.90
C ALA A 216 -22.03 -2.28 -6.52
N GLY A 217 -22.68 -1.14 -6.35
CA GLY A 217 -23.35 -0.77 -5.10
C GLY A 217 -22.42 -0.84 -3.88
N ALA A 218 -22.90 -1.44 -2.79
CA ALA A 218 -22.13 -1.63 -1.56
C ALA A 218 -20.90 -2.55 -1.73
N GLY A 219 -20.88 -3.38 -2.77
CA GLY A 219 -19.74 -4.25 -3.10
C GLY A 219 -18.72 -3.62 -4.03
N ARG A 220 -18.86 -2.33 -4.38
CA ARG A 220 -17.93 -1.63 -5.28
C ARG A 220 -16.61 -1.34 -4.58
N ALA A 221 -15.49 -1.71 -5.20
CA ALA A 221 -14.15 -1.31 -4.81
C ALA A 221 -13.39 -0.74 -6.00
N CYS A 222 -12.61 0.30 -5.76
CA CYS A 222 -11.95 1.08 -6.78
C CYS A 222 -10.48 1.31 -6.44
N MET A 223 -9.66 1.40 -7.49
CA MET A 223 -8.29 1.85 -7.41
C MET A 223 -8.04 2.94 -8.47
N VAL A 224 -7.32 3.99 -8.09
CA VAL A 224 -6.91 5.05 -9.02
C VAL A 224 -5.68 4.60 -9.81
N TYR A 225 -5.81 4.58 -11.14
CA TYR A 225 -4.73 4.28 -12.05
C TYR A 225 -3.70 5.42 -12.09
N VAL A 226 -2.44 5.07 -11.84
CA VAL A 226 -1.29 5.93 -12.14
C VAL A 226 -0.19 5.07 -12.77
N PRO A 227 0.34 5.46 -13.94
CA PRO A 227 1.46 4.78 -14.57
C PRO A 227 2.64 4.61 -13.60
N PHE A 228 3.29 3.45 -13.64
CA PHE A 228 4.31 3.06 -12.64
C PHE A 228 5.42 4.11 -12.48
N GLU A 229 5.95 4.63 -13.59
CA GLU A 229 7.00 5.64 -13.66
C GLU A 229 6.60 6.96 -12.98
N ARG A 230 5.29 7.22 -12.86
CA ARG A 230 4.74 8.43 -12.23
C ARG A 230 4.30 8.27 -10.78
N ARG A 231 4.31 7.04 -10.23
CA ARG A 231 3.86 6.79 -8.83
C ARG A 231 4.77 7.44 -7.79
N TYR A 232 6.07 7.47 -8.09
CA TYR A 232 7.12 7.90 -7.15
C TYR A 232 7.89 9.14 -7.61
N ARG A 233 7.96 9.40 -8.93
CA ARG A 233 8.58 10.59 -9.54
C ARG A 233 7.53 11.31 -10.39
N HIS A 234 7.61 12.64 -10.52
CA HIS A 234 6.64 13.43 -11.30
C HIS A 234 5.16 13.11 -10.98
N ARG A 235 4.88 12.99 -9.67
CA ARG A 235 3.61 12.47 -9.14
C ARG A 235 2.43 13.33 -9.58
N PRO A 236 1.36 12.75 -10.15
CA PRO A 236 0.18 13.52 -10.54
C PRO A 236 -0.61 13.99 -9.31
N ALA A 237 -1.43 15.02 -9.50
CA ALA A 237 -2.18 15.68 -8.42
C ALA A 237 -3.12 14.73 -7.65
N CYS A 238 -3.67 13.70 -8.30
CA CYS A 238 -4.52 12.71 -7.62
C CYS A 238 -3.80 11.87 -6.55
N LEU A 239 -2.45 11.86 -6.53
CA LEU A 239 -1.68 11.21 -5.46
C LEU A 239 -1.38 12.14 -4.28
N ALA A 240 -1.74 13.42 -4.38
CA ALA A 240 -1.67 14.35 -3.27
C ALA A 240 -2.88 14.12 -2.33
N PRO A 241 -2.69 14.09 -1.00
CA PRO A 241 -3.80 14.13 -0.07
C PRO A 241 -4.63 15.39 -0.33
N ARG A 242 -5.96 15.28 -0.40
CA ARG A 242 -6.81 16.48 -0.51
C ARG A 242 -6.77 17.22 0.84
N GLY A 243 -6.36 18.49 0.83
CA GLY A 243 -6.37 19.36 2.03
C GLY A 243 -5.03 19.59 2.73
N ARG A 244 -4.03 20.09 2.01
CA ARG A 244 -2.94 20.88 2.63
C ARG A 244 -3.02 22.30 2.15
#